data_AF-A0A368ZJ81-F1
#
_entry.id   AF-A0A368ZJ81-F1
#
_cell.length_a   1.000
_cell.length_b   1.000
_cell.length_c   1.000
_cell.angle_alpha   90.00
_cell.angle_beta   90.00
_cell.angle_gamma   90.00
#
_symmetry.space_group_name_H-M   'P 1'
#
loop_
_entity.id
_entity.type
_entity.pdbx_description
1 polymer ?
#
loop_
_entity_poly.entity_id
_entity_poly.type
_entity_poly.pdbx_seq_one_letter_code
_entity_poly.pdbx_strand_id
1 'polypeptide(L)'
;MLFTVIGTLSHEWGHIAVANYFGYTTTLSYGSMGYTQDFSEDREVQEIKRLSDPYDDLDYDEWPADVKIKLEALDKIVMERYPYNETYKLHDKLITLGGPAQTLLTSGIGVLLLFLRRKKWRVKFMTLDWLAVFMVLFALREVFNFILASYEALFYSQSNFHGDEFKISRDLGFNEWMIPTLALVIGLLISCYVIFKIIPLSYRFSFILAGGLGSVAGYAMWFGFLGPAVFNW
;
A
#
# COMPACT_ATOMS: atom_id res chain seq x y z
N MET A 1 8.23 5.77 -14.40
CA MET A 1 9.31 4.86 -13.99
C MET A 1 9.72 5.13 -12.54
N LEU A 2 10.59 6.10 -12.25
CA LEU A 2 11.07 6.36 -10.87
C LEU A 2 9.94 6.56 -9.84
N PHE A 3 8.94 7.38 -10.19
CA PHE A 3 7.81 7.65 -9.30
C PHE A 3 6.89 6.46 -9.03
N THR A 4 6.96 5.38 -9.84
CA THR A 4 6.29 4.12 -9.51
C THR A 4 6.92 3.50 -8.26
N VAL A 5 8.25 3.43 -8.22
CA VAL A 5 9.01 2.91 -7.07
C VAL A 5 8.80 3.79 -5.84
N ILE A 6 8.96 5.11 -6.00
CA ILE A 6 8.78 6.07 -4.91
C ILE A 6 7.36 5.99 -4.37
N GLY A 7 6.35 5.94 -5.25
CA GLY A 7 4.95 5.85 -4.84
C GLY A 7 4.63 4.58 -4.08
N THR A 8 5.15 3.42 -4.52
CA THR A 8 4.97 2.15 -3.79
C THR A 8 5.63 2.22 -2.42
N LEU A 9 6.93 2.56 -2.35
CA LEU A 9 7.64 2.57 -1.08
C LEU A 9 7.11 3.63 -0.11
N SER A 10 6.70 4.81 -0.61
CA SER A 10 6.13 5.85 0.26
C SER A 10 4.77 5.44 0.83
N HIS A 11 3.98 4.69 0.06
CA HIS A 11 2.71 4.15 0.51
C HIS A 11 2.94 3.10 1.62
N GLU A 12 3.88 2.18 1.42
CA GLU A 12 4.25 1.21 2.46
C GLU A 12 4.77 1.89 3.73
N TRP A 13 5.54 2.98 3.58
CA TRP A 13 5.97 3.81 4.70
C TRP A 13 4.81 4.47 5.45
N GLY A 14 3.70 4.76 4.77
CA GLY A 14 2.47 5.23 5.40
C GLY A 14 1.93 4.22 6.40
N HIS A 15 1.88 2.94 6.02
CA HIS A 15 1.48 1.88 6.95
C HIS A 15 2.50 1.68 8.07
N ILE A 16 3.80 1.66 7.75
CA ILE A 16 4.89 1.49 8.73
C ILE A 16 4.87 2.59 9.80
N ALA A 17 4.63 3.84 9.40
CA ALA A 17 4.57 4.95 10.34
C ALA A 17 3.47 4.76 11.39
N VAL A 18 2.30 4.26 10.98
CA VAL A 18 1.18 3.99 11.89
C VAL A 18 1.47 2.75 12.75
N ALA A 19 2.01 1.69 12.16
CA ALA A 19 2.38 0.47 12.89
C ALA A 19 3.43 0.75 13.98
N ASN A 20 4.49 1.50 13.64
CA ASN A 20 5.51 1.90 14.61
C ASN A 20 4.96 2.83 15.70
N TYR A 21 4.00 3.70 15.37
CA TYR A 21 3.34 4.55 16.36
C TYR A 21 2.61 3.72 17.45
N PHE A 22 2.03 2.59 17.05
CA PHE A 22 1.38 1.65 17.98
C PHE A 22 2.34 0.61 18.59
N GLY A 23 3.64 0.68 18.29
CA GLY A 23 4.66 -0.21 18.86
C GLY A 23 4.77 -1.58 18.19
N TYR A 24 4.30 -1.73 16.95
CA TYR A 24 4.51 -2.95 16.18
C TYR A 24 5.91 -2.96 15.55
N THR A 25 6.51 -4.14 15.47
CA THR A 25 7.69 -4.38 14.63
C THR A 25 7.25 -4.49 13.18
N THR A 26 7.97 -3.84 12.27
CA THR A 26 7.62 -3.79 10.84
C THR A 26 8.73 -4.38 9.98
N THR A 27 8.35 -5.10 8.94
CA THR A 27 9.24 -5.61 7.90
C THR A 27 8.77 -5.08 6.55
N LEU A 28 9.67 -4.46 5.80
CA LEU A 28 9.35 -3.90 4.49
C LEU A 28 9.79 -4.85 3.38
N SER A 29 8.89 -5.12 2.44
CA SER A 29 9.14 -5.85 1.21
C SER A 29 8.98 -4.91 -0.01
N TYR A 30 9.36 -5.38 -1.20
CA TYR A 30 9.33 -4.53 -2.40
C TYR A 30 7.93 -4.08 -2.84
N GLY A 31 6.87 -4.76 -2.42
CA GLY A 31 5.49 -4.48 -2.83
C GLY A 31 4.47 -4.51 -1.70
N SER A 32 4.92 -4.64 -0.46
CA SER A 32 4.08 -4.77 0.72
C SER A 32 4.90 -4.52 1.98
N MET A 33 4.22 -4.44 3.12
CA MET A 33 4.86 -4.52 4.42
C MET A 33 4.15 -5.54 5.31
N GLY A 34 4.92 -6.16 6.20
CA GLY A 34 4.43 -7.00 7.30
C GLY A 34 4.58 -6.25 8.61
N TYR A 35 3.69 -6.53 9.56
CA TYR A 35 3.80 -6.00 10.91
C TYR A 35 3.37 -7.06 11.92
N THR A 36 4.10 -7.12 13.03
CA THR A 36 3.83 -8.05 14.12
C THR A 36 3.92 -7.31 15.44
N GLN A 37 3.03 -7.62 16.36
CA GLN A 37 3.15 -7.07 17.71
C GLN A 37 4.37 -7.74 18.35
N ASP A 38 5.28 -6.94 18.91
CA ASP A 38 6.50 -7.48 19.47
C ASP A 38 6.19 -8.22 20.78
N PHE A 39 6.06 -9.54 20.67
CA PHE A 39 5.99 -10.46 21.79
C PHE A 39 7.31 -11.23 21.94
N SER A 40 8.41 -10.75 21.35
CA SER A 40 9.68 -11.49 21.32
C SER A 40 10.28 -11.75 22.70
N GLU A 41 9.85 -11.02 23.74
CA GLU A 41 10.22 -11.27 25.14
C GLU A 41 9.32 -12.29 25.84
N ASP A 42 8.17 -12.65 25.26
CA ASP A 42 7.24 -13.63 25.84
C ASP A 42 7.81 -15.05 25.67
N ARG A 43 7.85 -15.79 26.78
CA ARG A 43 8.50 -17.10 26.85
C ARG A 43 7.82 -18.12 25.93
N GLU A 44 6.49 -18.07 25.84
CA GLU A 44 5.70 -18.97 25.02
C GLU A 44 5.87 -18.63 23.54
N VAL A 45 5.98 -17.35 23.19
CA VAL A 45 6.28 -16.91 21.81
C VAL A 45 7.71 -17.29 21.37
N GLN A 46 8.70 -17.16 22.26
CA GLN A 46 10.06 -17.64 21.99
C GLN A 46 10.10 -19.16 21.77
N GLU A 47 9.31 -19.92 22.52
CA GLU A 47 9.22 -21.37 22.37
C GLU A 47 8.53 -21.76 21.05
N ILE A 48 7.47 -21.07 20.65
CA ILE A 48 6.85 -21.23 19.32
C ILE A 48 7.90 -21.03 18.22
N LYS A 49 8.63 -19.91 18.28
CA LYS A 49 9.66 -19.59 17.28
C LYS A 49 10.77 -20.66 17.22
N ARG A 50 11.26 -21.11 18.38
CA ARG A 50 12.26 -22.20 18.44
C ARG A 50 11.77 -23.53 17.87
N LEU A 51 10.48 -23.81 18.03
CA LEU A 51 9.86 -25.03 17.51
C LEU A 51 9.58 -24.94 16.00
N SER A 52 9.31 -23.74 15.47
CA SER A 52 9.06 -23.51 14.05
C SER A 52 10.31 -23.29 13.20
N ASP A 53 11.34 -22.61 13.74
CA ASP A 53 12.56 -22.23 13.01
C ASP A 53 13.22 -23.40 12.24
N PRO A 54 13.28 -24.65 12.75
CA PRO A 54 13.87 -25.77 12.00
C PRO A 54 13.06 -26.24 10.79
N TYR A 55 11.81 -25.81 10.65
CA TYR A 55 10.85 -26.28 9.65
C TYR A 55 10.31 -25.15 8.75
N ASP A 56 10.88 -23.95 8.83
CA ASP A 56 10.40 -22.76 8.11
C ASP A 56 10.42 -22.94 6.57
N ASP A 57 11.29 -23.83 6.06
CA ASP A 57 11.39 -24.16 4.63
C ASP A 57 10.46 -25.31 4.18
N LEU A 58 9.71 -25.91 5.11
CA LEU A 58 8.84 -27.08 4.85
C LEU A 58 7.37 -26.69 4.94
N ASP A 59 6.53 -27.33 4.11
CA ASP A 59 5.09 -27.17 4.21
C ASP A 59 4.60 -27.64 5.59
N TYR A 60 3.65 -26.92 6.19
CA TYR A 60 3.14 -27.22 7.53
C TYR A 60 2.65 -28.66 7.64
N ASP A 61 2.10 -29.23 6.56
CA ASP A 61 1.65 -30.62 6.53
C ASP A 61 2.79 -31.63 6.75
N GLU A 62 4.02 -31.27 6.43
CA GLU A 62 5.22 -32.11 6.60
C GLU A 62 5.81 -32.05 8.03
N TRP A 63 5.32 -31.15 8.89
CA TRP A 63 5.86 -30.99 10.23
C TRP A 63 5.54 -32.20 11.13
N PRO A 64 6.43 -32.56 12.08
CA PRO A 64 6.16 -33.64 13.03
C PRO A 64 4.90 -33.41 13.85
N ALA A 65 4.09 -34.46 14.04
CA ALA A 65 2.80 -34.35 14.74
C ALA A 65 2.94 -33.89 16.19
N ASP A 66 4.02 -34.24 16.87
CA ASP A 66 4.32 -33.81 18.24
C ASP A 66 4.67 -32.32 18.33
N VAL A 67 5.31 -31.78 17.28
CA VAL A 67 5.61 -30.35 17.14
C VAL A 67 4.31 -29.58 16.89
N LYS A 68 3.45 -30.06 15.99
CA LYS A 68 2.12 -29.45 15.72
C LYS A 68 1.26 -29.37 16.99
N ILE A 69 1.14 -30.46 17.74
CA ILE A 69 0.35 -30.49 18.98
C ILE A 69 0.90 -29.52 20.03
N LYS A 70 2.23 -29.42 20.15
CA LYS A 70 2.86 -28.44 21.07
C LYS A 70 2.65 -27.01 20.62
N LEU A 71 2.75 -26.74 19.32
CA LEU A 71 2.49 -25.42 18.75
C LEU A 71 1.04 -25.01 18.96
N GLU A 72 0.07 -25.88 18.66
CA GLU A 72 -1.36 -25.59 18.90
C GLU A 72 -1.65 -25.30 20.38
N ALA A 73 -1.00 -26.01 21.29
CA ALA A 73 -1.14 -25.77 22.73
C ALA A 73 -0.53 -24.42 23.16
N LEU A 74 0.66 -24.08 22.67
CA LEU A 74 1.32 -22.81 22.95
C LEU A 74 0.58 -21.64 22.30
N ASP A 75 0.15 -21.78 21.06
CA ASP A 75 -0.61 -20.80 20.30
C ASP A 75 -1.93 -20.49 21.02
N LYS A 76 -2.62 -21.49 21.55
CA LYS A 76 -3.81 -21.28 22.39
C LYS A 76 -3.52 -20.45 23.64
N ILE A 77 -2.40 -20.67 24.32
CA ILE A 77 -1.98 -19.90 25.50
C ILE A 77 -1.67 -18.45 25.10
N VAL A 78 -0.97 -18.26 23.99
CA VAL A 78 -0.62 -16.93 23.45
C VAL A 78 -1.88 -16.19 23.01
N MET A 79 -2.80 -16.83 22.30
CA MET A 79 -4.10 -16.25 21.91
C MET A 79 -4.98 -15.90 23.11
N GLU A 80 -4.92 -16.67 24.19
CA GLU A 80 -5.64 -16.35 25.43
C GLU A 80 -5.02 -15.16 26.17
N ARG A 81 -3.68 -15.05 26.14
CA ARG A 81 -2.92 -13.94 26.76
C ARG A 81 -3.01 -12.65 25.94
N TYR A 82 -3.02 -12.76 24.63
CA TYR A 82 -3.12 -11.68 23.65
C TYR A 82 -4.36 -11.89 22.78
N PRO A 83 -5.56 -11.79 23.36
CA PRO A 83 -6.78 -11.97 22.60
C PRO A 83 -6.82 -10.94 21.49
N TYR A 84 -7.33 -11.37 20.32
CA TYR A 84 -7.65 -10.51 19.18
C TYR A 84 -8.78 -9.54 19.58
N ASN A 85 -8.39 -8.54 20.36
CA ASN A 85 -9.29 -7.63 21.04
C ASN A 85 -9.66 -6.48 20.11
N GLU A 86 -10.65 -5.70 20.52
CA GLU A 86 -11.11 -4.54 19.73
C GLU A 86 -9.98 -3.52 19.50
N THR A 87 -8.97 -3.47 20.37
CA THR A 87 -7.79 -2.62 20.21
C THR A 87 -6.91 -3.07 19.04
N TYR A 88 -6.61 -4.37 18.92
CA TYR A 88 -5.85 -4.90 17.78
C TYR A 88 -6.59 -4.66 16.46
N LYS A 89 -7.91 -4.91 16.43
CA LYS A 89 -8.75 -4.62 15.26
C LYS A 89 -8.70 -3.15 14.87
N LEU A 90 -8.72 -2.25 15.86
CA LEU A 90 -8.59 -0.83 15.61
C LEU A 90 -7.21 -0.47 15.05
N HIS A 91 -6.14 -1.05 15.59
CA HIS A 91 -4.78 -0.83 15.09
C HIS A 91 -4.65 -1.32 13.64
N ASP A 92 -5.10 -2.53 13.31
CA ASP A 92 -5.06 -3.07 11.93
C ASP A 92 -5.81 -2.15 10.94
N LYS A 93 -6.98 -1.64 11.33
CA LYS A 93 -7.73 -0.68 10.50
C LYS A 93 -6.96 0.62 10.27
N LEU A 94 -6.35 1.17 11.31
CA LEU A 94 -5.57 2.41 11.22
C LEU A 94 -4.27 2.21 10.43
N ILE A 95 -3.62 1.07 10.59
CA ILE A 95 -2.42 0.68 9.83
C ILE A 95 -2.79 0.57 8.36
N THR A 96 -3.87 -0.16 8.02
CA THR A 96 -4.38 -0.30 6.64
C THR A 96 -4.72 1.07 6.03
N LEU A 97 -5.27 2.00 6.81
CA LEU A 97 -5.54 3.37 6.34
C LEU A 97 -4.27 4.18 6.08
N GLY A 98 -3.14 3.85 6.72
CA GLY A 98 -1.89 4.61 6.65
C GLY A 98 -1.35 4.80 5.23
N GLY A 99 -1.35 3.75 4.40
CA GLY A 99 -0.89 3.82 3.01
C GLY A 99 -1.76 4.72 2.14
N PRO A 100 -3.07 4.46 2.00
CA PRO A 100 -3.96 5.31 1.22
C PRO A 100 -3.97 6.76 1.72
N ALA A 101 -3.93 6.97 3.04
CA ALA A 101 -3.81 8.30 3.63
C ALA A 101 -2.51 9.01 3.21
N GLN A 102 -1.37 8.32 3.20
CA GLN A 102 -0.09 8.85 2.74
C GLN A 102 -0.13 9.23 1.25
N THR A 103 -0.73 8.36 0.41
CA THR A 103 -0.92 8.63 -1.03
C THR A 103 -1.71 9.92 -1.23
N LEU A 104 -2.87 10.03 -0.57
CA LEU A 104 -3.77 11.17 -0.70
C LEU A 104 -3.17 12.45 -0.11
N LEU A 105 -2.44 12.35 1.01
CA LEU A 105 -1.72 13.48 1.62
C LEU A 105 -0.64 14.02 0.68
N THR A 106 0.15 13.14 0.07
CA THR A 106 1.17 13.53 -0.91
C THR A 106 0.54 14.23 -2.12
N SER A 107 -0.57 13.68 -2.62
CA SER A 107 -1.34 14.31 -3.69
C SER A 107 -1.89 15.68 -3.28
N GLY A 108 -2.45 15.79 -2.07
CA GLY A 108 -2.95 17.03 -1.49
C GLY A 108 -1.88 18.12 -1.37
N ILE A 109 -0.67 17.78 -0.92
CA ILE A 109 0.47 18.71 -0.88
C ILE A 109 0.82 19.18 -2.29
N GLY A 110 0.83 18.27 -3.27
CA GLY A 110 1.04 18.62 -4.67
C GLY A 110 0.01 19.62 -5.19
N VAL A 111 -1.28 19.40 -4.90
CA VAL A 111 -2.37 20.31 -5.30
C VAL A 111 -2.18 21.68 -4.63
N LEU A 112 -1.85 21.70 -3.34
CA LEU A 112 -1.60 22.93 -2.59
C LEU A 112 -0.43 23.74 -3.18
N LEU A 113 0.70 23.07 -3.47
CA LEU A 113 1.87 23.70 -4.09
C LEU A 113 1.53 24.32 -5.44
N LEU A 114 0.77 23.61 -6.27
CA LEU A 114 0.31 24.13 -7.54
C LEU A 114 -0.63 25.33 -7.33
N PHE A 115 -1.59 25.23 -6.41
CA PHE A 115 -2.52 26.31 -6.13
C PHE A 115 -1.82 27.60 -5.67
N LEU A 116 -0.82 27.49 -4.79
CA LEU A 116 -0.03 28.63 -4.32
C LEU A 116 0.79 29.27 -5.45
N ARG A 117 1.28 28.46 -6.39
CA ARG A 117 2.12 28.92 -7.51
C ARG A 117 1.32 29.37 -8.74
N ARG A 118 -0.01 29.23 -8.74
CA ARG A 118 -0.90 29.58 -9.86
C ARG A 118 -0.67 30.95 -10.49
N LYS A 119 -0.27 31.95 -9.68
CA LYS A 119 -0.03 33.33 -10.15
C LYS A 119 1.27 33.47 -10.97
N LYS A 120 2.25 32.59 -10.75
CA LYS A 120 3.58 32.64 -11.38
C LYS A 120 3.66 31.89 -12.71
N TRP A 121 2.66 31.06 -13.04
CA TRP A 121 2.62 30.24 -14.25
C TRP A 121 2.48 31.00 -15.56
N ARG A 122 2.14 32.30 -15.51
CA ARG A 122 2.01 33.12 -16.71
C ARG A 122 3.32 33.35 -17.45
N VAL A 123 4.46 33.01 -16.85
CA VAL A 123 5.79 33.26 -17.44
C VAL A 123 6.48 31.97 -17.85
N LYS A 124 6.62 30.98 -16.96
CA LYS A 124 7.25 29.68 -17.27
C LYS A 124 6.90 28.61 -16.24
N PHE A 125 6.69 27.38 -16.70
CA PHE A 125 6.52 26.21 -15.83
C PHE A 125 7.89 25.78 -15.28
N MET A 126 8.09 25.83 -13.97
CA MET A 126 9.38 25.50 -13.34
C MET A 126 9.47 24.03 -12.96
N THR A 127 10.67 23.55 -12.65
CA THR A 127 10.91 22.18 -12.15
C THR A 127 10.09 21.85 -10.91
N LEU A 128 9.88 22.82 -10.02
CA LEU A 128 9.05 22.63 -8.82
C LEU A 128 7.56 22.46 -9.15
N ASP A 129 7.07 23.08 -10.23
CA ASP A 129 5.70 22.87 -10.70
C ASP A 129 5.56 21.46 -11.27
N TRP A 130 6.58 20.94 -11.98
CA TRP A 130 6.61 19.54 -12.44
C TRP A 130 6.66 18.54 -11.28
N LEU A 131 7.49 18.79 -10.26
CA LEU A 131 7.54 17.96 -9.06
C LEU A 131 6.16 17.90 -8.39
N ALA A 132 5.49 19.05 -8.24
CA ALA A 132 4.15 19.11 -7.68
C ALA A 132 3.13 18.36 -8.55
N VAL A 133 3.22 18.42 -9.88
CA VAL A 133 2.40 17.59 -10.79
C VAL A 133 2.62 16.11 -10.51
N PHE A 134 3.87 15.64 -10.38
CA PHE A 134 4.14 14.23 -10.07
C PHE A 134 3.60 13.81 -8.70
N MET A 135 3.72 14.67 -7.68
CA MET A 135 3.11 14.41 -6.36
C MET A 135 1.59 14.27 -6.46
N VAL A 136 0.93 15.14 -7.23
CA VAL A 136 -0.53 15.04 -7.42
C VAL A 136 -0.92 13.70 -8.04
N LEU A 137 -0.14 13.22 -9.01
CA LEU A 137 -0.40 11.97 -9.70
C LEU A 137 -0.28 10.71 -8.82
N PHE A 138 0.13 10.82 -7.55
CA PHE A 138 0.09 9.67 -6.62
C PHE A 138 -1.34 9.17 -6.43
N ALA A 139 -2.33 10.06 -6.54
CA ALA A 139 -3.75 9.68 -6.51
C ALA A 139 -4.18 8.77 -7.68
N LEU A 140 -3.34 8.58 -8.72
CA LEU A 140 -3.59 7.56 -9.75
C LEU A 140 -3.41 6.13 -9.24
N ARG A 141 -2.75 5.91 -8.08
CA ARG A 141 -2.66 4.58 -7.46
C ARG A 141 -4.04 4.04 -7.12
N GLU A 142 -4.90 4.86 -6.53
CA GLU A 142 -6.31 4.53 -6.22
C GLU A 142 -7.08 4.11 -7.48
N VAL A 143 -6.87 4.85 -8.57
CA VAL A 143 -7.48 4.57 -9.87
C VAL A 143 -6.96 3.24 -10.44
N PHE A 144 -5.65 3.01 -10.34
CA PHE A 144 -5.00 1.79 -10.79
C PHE A 144 -5.49 0.56 -10.01
N ASN A 145 -5.53 0.63 -8.68
CA ASN A 145 -6.02 -0.44 -7.81
C ASN A 145 -7.46 -0.82 -8.15
N PHE A 146 -8.34 0.16 -8.35
CA PHE A 146 -9.71 -0.09 -8.74
C PHE A 146 -9.84 -0.77 -10.11
N ILE A 147 -9.10 -0.27 -11.11
CA ILE A 147 -9.15 -0.84 -12.48
C ILE A 147 -8.61 -2.27 -12.47
N LEU A 148 -7.51 -2.53 -11.74
CA LEU A 148 -6.92 -3.86 -11.63
C LEU A 148 -7.89 -4.83 -10.95
N ALA A 149 -8.48 -4.43 -9.82
CA ALA A 149 -9.50 -5.23 -9.12
C ALA A 149 -10.73 -5.49 -10.02
N SER A 150 -11.18 -4.49 -10.79
CA SER A 150 -12.30 -4.66 -11.74
C SER A 150 -11.95 -5.64 -12.86
N TYR A 151 -10.72 -5.58 -13.37
CA TYR A 151 -10.21 -6.53 -14.37
C TYR A 151 -10.16 -7.96 -13.79
N GLU A 152 -9.64 -8.12 -12.58
CA GLU A 152 -9.60 -9.41 -11.89
C GLU A 152 -11.00 -9.97 -11.62
N ALA A 153 -11.94 -9.12 -11.20
CA ALA A 153 -13.34 -9.48 -11.00
C ALA A 153 -14.01 -10.03 -12.28
N LEU A 154 -13.81 -9.32 -13.41
CA LEU A 154 -14.50 -9.62 -14.66
C LEU A 154 -13.88 -10.81 -15.40
N PHE A 155 -12.56 -10.98 -15.36
CA PHE A 155 -11.85 -11.98 -16.15
C PHE A 155 -11.47 -13.24 -15.36
N TYR A 156 -11.27 -13.13 -14.05
CA TYR A 156 -10.84 -14.26 -13.20
C TYR A 156 -11.89 -14.64 -12.15
N SER A 157 -13.04 -13.96 -12.13
CA SER A 157 -14.14 -14.20 -11.17
C SER A 157 -13.68 -14.22 -9.71
N GLN A 158 -12.61 -13.48 -9.39
CA GLN A 158 -12.15 -13.34 -8.01
C GLN A 158 -13.11 -12.45 -7.25
N SER A 159 -13.48 -12.88 -6.04
CA SER A 159 -14.33 -12.11 -5.13
C SER A 159 -13.58 -11.51 -3.95
N ASN A 160 -12.31 -11.90 -3.72
CA ASN A 160 -11.54 -11.49 -2.56
C ASN A 160 -10.38 -10.56 -2.98
N PHE A 161 -10.66 -9.26 -3.00
CA PHE A 161 -9.64 -8.25 -3.29
C PHE A 161 -8.84 -7.92 -2.02
N HIS A 162 -7.52 -7.87 -2.17
CA HIS A 162 -6.56 -7.63 -1.08
C HIS A 162 -6.13 -6.16 -0.98
N GLY A 163 -6.67 -5.26 -1.80
CA GLY A 163 -6.34 -3.84 -1.74
C GLY A 163 -6.85 -3.18 -0.44
N ASP A 164 -6.09 -2.21 0.06
CA ASP A 164 -6.38 -1.52 1.32
C ASP A 164 -7.75 -0.88 1.32
N GLU A 165 -8.17 -0.26 0.22
CA GLU A 165 -9.46 0.42 0.10
C GLU A 165 -10.63 -0.56 0.19
N PHE A 166 -10.47 -1.79 -0.34
CA PHE A 166 -11.47 -2.86 -0.25
C PHE A 166 -11.56 -3.40 1.18
N LYS A 167 -10.41 -3.59 1.84
CA LYS A 167 -10.35 -4.01 3.24
C LYS A 167 -11.02 -2.97 4.16
N ILE A 168 -10.71 -1.69 3.99
CA ILE A 168 -11.36 -0.59 4.73
C ILE A 168 -12.88 -0.61 4.52
N SER A 169 -13.34 -0.85 3.29
CA SER A 169 -14.79 -0.91 2.99
C SER A 169 -15.48 -2.07 3.73
N ARG A 170 -14.86 -3.26 3.72
CA ARG A 170 -15.35 -4.43 4.49
C ARG A 170 -15.36 -4.15 6.00
N ASP A 171 -14.30 -3.54 6.50
CA ASP A 171 -14.13 -3.25 7.94
C ASP A 171 -15.12 -2.24 8.49
N LEU A 172 -15.68 -1.39 7.63
CA LEU A 172 -16.75 -0.44 7.94
C LEU A 172 -18.15 -1.03 7.74
N GLY A 173 -18.27 -2.28 7.28
CA GLY A 173 -19.54 -2.94 6.99
C GLY A 173 -20.24 -2.42 5.73
N PHE A 174 -19.51 -1.72 4.86
CA PHE A 174 -20.03 -1.25 3.57
C PHE A 174 -19.83 -2.29 2.48
N ASN A 175 -20.46 -2.07 1.32
CA ASN A 175 -20.14 -2.83 0.11
C ASN A 175 -18.65 -2.66 -0.21
N GLU A 176 -17.94 -3.75 -0.51
CA GLU A 176 -16.49 -3.76 -0.76
C GLU A 176 -16.03 -2.73 -1.79
N TRP A 177 -16.92 -2.37 -2.73
CA TRP A 177 -16.66 -1.42 -3.80
C TRP A 177 -16.87 0.05 -3.41
N MET A 178 -17.49 0.36 -2.26
CA MET A 178 -17.89 1.73 -1.94
C MET A 178 -16.70 2.67 -1.74
N ILE A 179 -15.78 2.34 -0.83
CA ILE A 179 -14.58 3.15 -0.59
C ILE A 179 -13.65 3.20 -1.81
N PRO A 180 -13.34 2.07 -2.49
CA PRO A 180 -12.58 2.09 -3.74
C PRO A 180 -13.20 2.98 -4.83
N THR A 181 -14.53 2.98 -4.97
CA THR A 181 -15.22 3.83 -5.96
C THR A 181 -15.08 5.31 -5.63
N LEU A 182 -15.17 5.68 -4.34
CA LEU A 182 -14.94 7.07 -3.92
C LEU A 182 -13.50 7.50 -4.18
N ALA A 183 -12.52 6.63 -3.87
CA ALA A 183 -11.11 6.87 -4.12
C ALA A 183 -10.81 7.02 -5.62
N LEU A 184 -11.41 6.17 -6.47
CA LEU A 184 -11.37 6.28 -7.94
C LEU A 184 -11.85 7.65 -8.41
N VAL A 185 -13.04 8.08 -7.95
CA VAL A 185 -13.64 9.36 -8.38
C VAL A 185 -12.74 10.53 -7.96
N ILE A 186 -12.25 10.54 -6.73
CA ILE A 186 -11.35 11.59 -6.23
C ILE A 186 -10.05 11.60 -7.05
N GLY A 187 -9.42 10.44 -7.25
CA GLY A 187 -8.18 10.31 -8.01
C GLY A 187 -8.32 10.76 -9.47
N LEU A 188 -9.43 10.40 -10.13
CA LEU A 188 -9.74 10.86 -11.49
C LEU A 188 -9.99 12.36 -11.55
N LEU A 189 -10.80 12.92 -10.63
CA LEU A 189 -11.10 14.35 -10.62
C LEU A 189 -9.82 15.19 -10.44
N ILE A 190 -8.97 14.81 -9.50
CA ILE A 190 -7.70 15.49 -9.24
C ILE A 190 -6.77 15.37 -10.46
N SER A 191 -6.62 14.17 -11.02
CA SER A 191 -5.72 13.92 -12.15
C SER A 191 -6.17 14.66 -13.41
N CYS A 192 -7.47 14.62 -13.73
CA CYS A 192 -8.06 15.36 -14.85
C CYS A 192 -7.89 16.87 -14.67
N TYR A 193 -8.11 17.39 -13.46
CA TYR A 193 -7.91 18.81 -13.16
C TYR A 193 -6.48 19.24 -13.45
N VAL A 194 -5.47 18.48 -12.99
CA VAL A 194 -4.07 18.83 -13.22
C VAL A 194 -3.70 18.73 -14.71
N ILE A 195 -4.05 17.62 -15.37
CA ILE A 195 -3.67 17.38 -16.76
C ILE A 195 -4.31 18.41 -17.70
N PHE A 196 -5.61 18.67 -17.56
CA PHE A 196 -6.34 19.50 -18.52
C PHE A 196 -6.40 20.98 -18.14
N LYS A 197 -6.20 21.35 -16.87
CA LYS A 197 -6.28 22.75 -16.43
C LYS A 197 -4.94 23.36 -16.07
N ILE A 198 -4.00 22.59 -15.50
CA ILE A 198 -2.72 23.12 -15.03
C ILE A 198 -1.62 22.95 -16.09
N ILE A 199 -1.49 21.76 -16.68
CA ILE A 199 -0.42 21.49 -17.65
C ILE A 199 -0.68 22.29 -18.94
N PRO A 200 0.32 23.03 -19.46
CA PRO A 200 0.20 23.77 -20.72
C PRO A 200 -0.11 22.84 -21.89
N LEU A 201 -0.94 23.30 -22.83
CA LEU A 201 -1.46 22.49 -23.95
C LEU A 201 -0.34 21.81 -24.77
N SER A 202 0.81 22.48 -24.94
CA SER A 202 1.96 21.97 -25.68
C SER A 202 2.61 20.72 -25.08
N TYR A 203 2.46 20.50 -23.77
CA TYR A 203 3.10 19.36 -23.08
C TYR A 203 2.13 18.21 -22.80
N ARG A 204 0.82 18.40 -22.93
CA ARG A 204 -0.18 17.42 -22.47
C ARG A 204 -0.05 16.07 -23.16
N PHE A 205 0.06 16.07 -24.48
CA PHE A 205 0.14 14.83 -25.24
C PHE A 205 1.40 14.03 -24.88
N SER A 206 2.56 14.68 -24.90
CA SER A 206 3.82 14.05 -24.50
C SER A 206 3.79 13.57 -23.05
N PHE A 207 3.15 14.33 -22.16
CA PHE A 207 3.00 13.98 -20.75
C PHE A 207 2.13 12.73 -20.56
N ILE A 208 0.97 12.65 -21.23
CA ILE A 208 0.08 11.49 -21.15
C ILE A 208 0.76 10.25 -21.74
N LEU A 209 1.40 10.39 -22.91
CA LEU A 209 2.09 9.28 -23.58
C LEU A 209 3.27 8.78 -22.75
N ALA A 210 4.13 9.68 -22.27
CA ALA A 210 5.28 9.32 -21.44
C ALA A 210 4.83 8.80 -20.06
N GLY A 211 3.74 9.33 -19.51
CA GLY A 211 3.13 8.87 -18.27
C GLY A 211 2.63 7.44 -18.38
N GLY A 212 1.88 7.11 -19.45
CA GLY A 212 1.37 5.77 -19.70
C GLY A 212 2.47 4.75 -20.00
N LEU A 213 3.38 5.06 -20.93
CA LEU A 213 4.51 4.15 -21.23
C LEU A 213 5.44 4.00 -20.01
N GLY A 214 5.69 5.11 -19.32
CA GLY A 214 6.56 5.14 -18.16
C GLY A 214 5.98 4.47 -16.92
N SER A 215 4.65 4.39 -16.77
CA SER A 215 4.00 3.66 -15.69
C SER A 215 4.04 2.15 -15.94
N VAL A 216 3.73 1.70 -17.16
CA VAL A 216 3.83 0.29 -17.55
C VAL A 216 5.27 -0.21 -17.42
N ALA A 217 6.23 0.51 -17.99
CA ALA A 217 7.65 0.18 -17.87
C ALA A 217 8.12 0.24 -16.41
N GLY A 218 7.65 1.22 -15.63
CA GLY A 218 7.99 1.35 -14.21
C GLY A 218 7.47 0.18 -13.36
N TYR A 219 6.22 -0.22 -13.60
CA TYR A 219 5.59 -1.36 -12.93
C TYR A 219 6.33 -2.66 -13.28
N ALA A 220 6.55 -2.93 -14.57
CA ALA A 220 7.28 -4.11 -15.02
C ALA A 220 8.71 -4.17 -14.49
N MET A 221 9.43 -3.04 -14.49
CA MET A 221 10.80 -2.97 -13.97
C MET A 221 10.84 -3.21 -12.45
N TRP A 222 9.93 -2.60 -11.68
CA TRP A 222 9.92 -2.71 -10.23
C TRP A 222 9.47 -4.10 -9.77
N PHE A 223 8.26 -4.52 -10.16
CA PHE A 223 7.70 -5.80 -9.70
C PHE A 223 8.32 -7.01 -10.41
N GLY A 224 8.87 -6.85 -11.62
CA GLY A 224 9.44 -7.96 -12.38
C GLY A 224 10.92 -8.24 -12.11
N PHE A 225 11.71 -7.25 -11.66
CA PHE A 225 13.15 -7.46 -11.45
C PHE A 225 13.72 -6.66 -10.27
N LEU A 226 13.58 -5.34 -10.29
CA LEU A 226 14.34 -4.46 -9.41
C LEU A 226 13.90 -4.57 -7.94
N GLY A 227 12.61 -4.68 -7.69
CA GLY A 227 12.04 -4.90 -6.36
C GLY A 227 12.55 -6.19 -5.72
N PRO A 228 12.32 -7.36 -6.35
CA PRO A 228 12.87 -8.63 -5.86
C PRO A 228 14.39 -8.61 -5.67
N ALA A 229 15.15 -7.99 -6.60
CA ALA A 229 16.61 -7.92 -6.49
C ALA A 229 17.10 -7.07 -5.31
N VAL A 230 16.36 -6.03 -4.92
CA VAL A 230 16.72 -5.17 -3.78
C VAL A 230 16.31 -5.79 -2.44
N PHE A 231 15.22 -6.57 -2.42
CA PHE A 231 14.61 -7.10 -1.19
C PHE A 231 14.83 -8.61 -0.96
N ASN A 232 15.42 -9.36 -1.90
CA ASN A 232 15.92 -10.72 -1.65
C ASN A 232 17.20 -10.65 -0.81
N TRP A 233 17.03 -10.72 0.51
CA TRP A 233 18.08 -10.94 1.50
C TRP A 233 17.61 -11.98 2.52
#